data_AF-A0A7Y0WLV6-F1
#
_entry.id   AF-A0A7Y0WLV6-F1
#
_cell.length_a   1.000
_cell.length_b   1.000
_cell.length_c   1.000
_cell.angle_alpha   90.00
_cell.angle_beta   90.00
_cell.angle_gamma   90.00
#
_symmetry.space_group_name_H-M   'P 1'
#
loop_
_entity.id
_entity.type
_entity.pdbx_description
1 polymer ?
#
loop_
_entity_poly.entity_id
_entity_poly.type
_entity_poly.pdbx_seq_one_letter_code
_entity_poly.pdbx_strand_id
1 'polypeptide(L)' 'MTIPDQSNTQTYSVWEGEVTQFVADDLDISHSDAAGIVEGQPFYVQQAWGKGLNSRETADKVLKECRDPS' A
#
# COMPACT_ATOMS: atom_id res chain seq x y z
N MET A 1 -16.70 25.34 2.76
CA MET A 1 -15.78 24.47 2.01
C MET A 1 -15.87 23.11 2.66
N THR A 2 -16.79 22.28 2.16
CA THR A 2 -17.10 20.98 2.77
C THR A 2 -16.05 20.00 2.27
N ILE A 3 -15.14 19.58 3.15
CA ILE A 3 -14.29 18.42 2.88
C ILE A 3 -15.28 17.25 2.72
N PRO A 4 -15.30 16.54 1.58
CA PRO A 4 -16.19 15.40 1.47
C PRO A 4 -15.81 14.42 2.56
N ASP A 5 -16.76 14.19 3.47
CA ASP A 5 -16.89 12.94 4.20
C ASP A 5 -16.72 11.82 3.17
N GLN A 6 -15.50 11.25 3.09
CA GLN A 6 -15.25 10.07 2.32
C GLN A 6 -15.97 8.94 3.04
N SER A 7 -17.24 8.77 2.71
CA SER A 7 -18.04 7.63 3.11
C SER A 7 -17.24 6.37 2.78
N ASN A 8 -16.70 5.77 3.84
CA ASN A 8 -15.60 4.81 3.85
C ASN A 8 -15.98 3.49 3.17
N THR A 9 -16.00 3.49 1.85
CA THR A 9 -16.17 2.30 1.00
C THR A 9 -14.99 2.18 0.05
N GLN A 10 -13.80 2.51 0.53
CA GLN A 10 -12.58 2.18 -0.19
C GLN A 10 -12.54 0.65 -0.29
N THR A 11 -12.47 0.13 -1.51
CA THR A 11 -12.38 -1.32 -1.73
C THR A 11 -10.92 -1.74 -1.61
N TYR A 12 -10.69 -3.00 -1.25
CA TYR A 12 -9.33 -3.55 -1.17
C TYR A 12 -8.52 -3.28 -2.44
N SER A 13 -9.12 -3.42 -3.63
CA SER A 13 -8.45 -3.17 -4.91
C SER A 13 -8.04 -1.71 -5.12
N VAL A 14 -8.86 -0.74 -4.67
CA VAL A 14 -8.50 0.69 -4.75
C VAL A 14 -7.37 0.98 -3.77
N TRP A 15 -7.50 0.49 -2.53
CA TRP A 15 -6.49 0.66 -1.50
C TRP A 15 -5.16 0.02 -1.87
N GLU A 16 -5.16 -1.18 -2.44
CA GLU A 16 -3.95 -1.90 -2.89
C GLU A 16 -3.27 -1.18 -4.06
N GLY A 17 -4.06 -0.62 -4.99
CA GLY A 17 -3.54 0.24 -6.04
C GLY A 17 -2.84 1.49 -5.48
N GLU A 18 -3.42 2.12 -4.46
CA GLU A 18 -2.79 3.25 -3.78
C GLU A 18 -1.50 2.85 -3.05
N VAL A 19 -1.50 1.70 -2.34
CA VAL A 19 -0.28 1.14 -1.72
C VAL A 19 0.82 0.98 -2.77
N THR A 20 0.48 0.38 -3.91
CA THR A 20 1.41 0.14 -5.01
C THR A 20 1.98 1.44 -5.58
N GLN A 21 1.13 2.46 -5.77
CA GLN A 21 1.58 3.76 -6.23
C GLN A 21 2.50 4.45 -5.23
N PHE A 22 2.24 4.33 -3.92
CA PHE A 22 3.13 4.88 -2.89
C PHE A 22 4.48 4.15 -2.83
N VAL A 23 4.48 2.83 -3.00
CA VAL A 23 5.73 2.05 -3.10
C VAL A 23 6.53 2.47 -4.34
N ALA A 24 5.86 2.70 -5.46
CA ALA A 24 6.49 3.17 -6.70
C ALA A 24 7.13 4.55 -6.53
N ASP A 25 6.41 5.50 -5.92
CA ASP A 25 6.86 6.86 -5.64
C ASP A 25 8.06 6.88 -4.67
N ASP A 26 8.04 6.08 -3.61
CA ASP A 26 9.09 6.09 -2.58
C ASP A 26 10.40 5.44 -3.07
N LEU A 27 10.29 4.41 -3.93
CA LEU A 27 11.44 3.72 -4.53
C LEU A 27 11.90 4.34 -5.86
N ASP A 28 11.18 5.33 -6.39
CA ASP A 28 11.39 5.89 -7.74
C ASP A 28 11.44 4.80 -8.83
N ILE A 29 10.48 3.86 -8.77
CA ILE A 29 10.36 2.73 -9.72
C ILE A 29 9.03 2.76 -10.47
N SER A 30 8.91 1.93 -11.51
CA SER A 30 7.66 1.81 -12.25
C SER A 30 6.57 1.17 -11.37
N HIS A 31 5.31 1.54 -11.61
CA HIS A 31 4.16 0.89 -10.95
C HIS A 31 4.17 -0.64 -11.13
N SER A 32 4.66 -1.15 -12.27
CA SER A 32 4.78 -2.60 -12.50
C SER A 32 5.81 -3.26 -11.59
N ASP A 33 6.95 -2.60 -11.33
CA ASP A 33 7.97 -3.10 -10.40
C ASP A 33 7.45 -3.04 -8.96
N ALA A 34 6.80 -1.94 -8.59
CA ALA A 34 6.16 -1.78 -7.29
C ALA A 34 5.04 -2.80 -7.05
N ALA A 35 4.22 -3.10 -8.07
CA ALA A 35 3.19 -4.13 -7.99
C ALA A 35 3.81 -5.48 -7.65
N GLY A 36 4.93 -5.85 -8.30
CA GLY A 36 5.66 -7.06 -7.98
C GLY A 36 6.17 -7.12 -6.52
N ILE A 37 6.53 -5.99 -5.93
CA ILE A 37 6.94 -5.91 -4.51
C ILE A 37 5.74 -6.11 -3.59
N VAL A 38 4.63 -5.42 -3.85
CA VAL A 38 3.38 -5.52 -3.07
C VAL A 38 2.79 -6.94 -3.16
N GLU A 39 2.72 -7.50 -4.36
CA GLU A 39 2.29 -8.88 -4.62
C GLU A 39 3.25 -9.93 -4.05
N GLY A 40 4.54 -9.60 -3.94
CA GLY A 40 5.54 -10.43 -3.25
C GLY A 40 5.37 -10.47 -1.73
N GLN A 41 4.56 -9.56 -1.17
CA GLN A 41 4.35 -9.39 0.26
C GLN A 41 2.85 -9.48 0.66
N PRO A 42 2.11 -10.52 0.24
CA PRO A 42 0.65 -10.57 0.41
C PRO A 42 0.26 -10.64 1.90
N PHE A 43 1.13 -11.19 2.76
CA PHE A 43 0.90 -11.25 4.21
C PHE A 43 0.82 -9.86 4.83
N TYR A 44 1.74 -8.96 4.50
CA TYR A 44 1.78 -7.61 5.07
C TYR A 44 0.61 -6.76 4.57
N VAL A 45 0.28 -6.89 3.29
CA VAL A 45 -0.85 -6.21 2.65
C VAL A 45 -2.17 -6.67 3.29
N GLN A 46 -2.41 -7.98 3.39
CA GLN A 46 -3.64 -8.49 4.03
C GLN A 46 -3.71 -8.17 5.53
N GLN A 47 -2.60 -8.27 6.25
CA GLN A 47 -2.56 -7.91 7.67
C GLN A 47 -2.84 -6.42 7.88
N ALA A 48 -2.36 -5.57 6.98
CA ALA A 48 -2.59 -4.13 7.06
C ALA A 48 -4.06 -3.78 6.78
N TRP A 49 -4.64 -4.40 5.76
CA TRP A 49 -6.07 -4.31 5.48
C TRP A 49 -6.93 -4.77 6.68
N GLY A 50 -6.61 -5.93 7.26
CA GLY A 50 -7.32 -6.45 8.44
C GLY A 50 -7.17 -5.57 9.70
N LYS A 51 -6.11 -4.76 9.77
CA LYS A 51 -5.87 -3.77 10.83
C LYS A 51 -6.51 -2.40 10.54
N GLY A 52 -7.07 -2.20 9.35
CA GLY A 52 -7.59 -0.91 8.92
C GLY A 52 -6.49 0.16 8.74
N LEU A 53 -5.28 -0.26 8.37
CA LEU A 53 -4.18 0.66 8.06
C LEU A 53 -4.41 1.37 6.73
N ASN A 54 -3.98 2.62 6.64
CA ASN A 54 -4.08 3.38 5.39
C ASN A 54 -3.03 2.91 4.38
N SER A 55 -3.26 3.24 3.11
CA SER A 55 -2.40 2.81 1.99
C SER A 55 -0.95 3.28 2.15
N ARG A 56 -0.74 4.51 2.64
CA ARG A 56 0.62 5.07 2.90
C ARG A 56 1.35 4.31 4.01
N GLU A 57 0.67 4.02 5.13
CA GLU A 57 1.27 3.27 6.25
C GLU A 57 1.63 1.83 5.87
N THR A 58 0.86 1.26 4.96
CA THR A 58 1.10 -0.09 4.43
C THR A 58 2.27 -0.09 3.47
N ALA A 59 2.36 0.88 2.56
CA ALA A 59 3.49 1.06 1.68
C ALA A 59 4.80 1.18 2.48
N ASP A 60 4.84 2.02 3.52
CA ASP A 60 6.00 2.18 4.40
C ASP A 60 6.44 0.85 5.05
N LYS A 61 5.48 0.01 5.48
CA LYS A 61 5.76 -1.34 5.98
C LYS A 61 6.36 -2.24 4.92
N VAL A 62 5.75 -2.31 3.74
CA VAL A 62 6.24 -3.12 2.62
C VAL A 62 7.66 -2.70 2.24
N LEU A 63 7.93 -1.39 2.22
CA LEU A 63 9.25 -0.84 1.94
C LEU A 63 10.28 -1.22 3.00
N LYS A 64 9.90 -1.13 4.28
CA LYS A 64 10.76 -1.52 5.40
C LYS A 64 11.18 -2.98 5.31
N GLU A 65 10.24 -3.87 5.03
CA GLU A 65 10.51 -5.31 4.91
C GLU A 65 11.27 -5.64 3.61
N CYS A 66 11.06 -4.87 2.54
CA CYS A 66 11.84 -5.01 1.30
C CYS A 66 13.30 -4.57 1.47
N ARG A 67 13.57 -3.62 2.38
CA ARG A 67 14.91 -3.08 2.66
C ARG A 67 15.70 -3.90 3.68
N ASP A 68 15.02 -4.53 4.64
CA ASP A 68 15.61 -5.37 5.68
C ASP A 68 14.97 -6.77 5.69
N PRO A 69 15.40 -7.69 4.81
CA PRO A 69 15.01 -9.10 4.91
C PRO A 69 15.72 -9.72 6.13
N SER A 70 15.03 -9.81 7.27
CA SER A 70 15.52 -10.50 8.48
C SER A 70 15.40 -12.02 8.35
#